data_AF-A0A2E4KA46-F1
#
_entry.id   AF-A0A2E4KA46-F1
#
_cell.length_a   1.000
_cell.length_b   1.000
_cell.length_c   1.000
_cell.angle_alpha   90.00
_cell.angle_beta   90.00
_cell.angle_gamma   90.00
#
_symmetry.space_group_name_H-M   'P 1'
#
loop_
_entity.id
_entity.type
_entity.pdbx_description
1 polymer ?
#
loop_
_entity_poly.entity_id
_entity_poly.type
_entity_poly.pdbx_seq_one_letter_code
_entity_poly.pdbx_strand_id
1 'polypeptide(L)'
;MRIDRYLESTYLKLPKEACLTPEENRLKVIDLVTEAINNNFLAVMIRSNHLTLAKKIIDHSKKNVILGTVINFPKGNDPIKNVVKDALEAISMGADELDYVADYRSYKDKNFDKFDIVIIEGTRIGYEKNIPVKWIIETPALSDNQIAGISSRISYLVNKYFQPFVRNVYIKTCTGYYGGFGAKEYHVKLIKSSISGLEIKASGGIENIEQCKCLIDAGASRIGTSKAFQILNENQ
;
A
#
# COMPACT_ATOMS: atom_id res chain seq x y z
N MET A 1 12.26 -9.02 17.75
CA MET A 1 11.01 -8.67 17.04
C MET A 1 10.92 -9.53 15.77
N ARG A 2 9.78 -10.18 15.52
CA ARG A 2 9.53 -10.96 14.28
C ARG A 2 9.19 -10.00 13.14
N ILE A 3 10.22 -9.46 12.48
CA ILE A 3 10.05 -8.42 11.45
C ILE A 3 9.28 -8.92 10.22
N ASP A 4 9.37 -10.21 9.92
CA ASP A 4 8.65 -10.90 8.86
C ASP A 4 7.14 -10.63 8.88
N ARG A 5 6.55 -10.47 10.07
CA ARG A 5 5.12 -10.19 10.26
C ARG A 5 4.70 -8.77 9.85
N TYR A 6 5.65 -7.88 9.61
CA TYR A 6 5.41 -6.51 9.16
C TYR A 6 5.73 -6.31 7.67
N LEU A 7 6.54 -7.21 7.08
CA LEU A 7 7.08 -7.04 5.74
C LEU A 7 6.05 -7.38 4.67
N GLU A 8 5.88 -6.44 3.74
CA GLU A 8 5.18 -6.64 2.48
C GLU A 8 6.18 -6.56 1.33
N SER A 9 6.50 -7.71 0.72
CA SER A 9 7.43 -7.77 -0.42
C SER A 9 6.77 -7.14 -1.64
N THR A 10 7.40 -6.10 -2.21
CA THR A 10 6.74 -5.21 -3.17
C THR A 10 7.50 -5.15 -4.50
N TYR A 11 6.79 -5.41 -5.60
CA TYR A 11 7.27 -5.17 -6.97
C TYR A 11 6.16 -4.60 -7.84
N LEU A 12 6.29 -3.31 -8.17
CA LEU A 12 5.30 -2.57 -8.94
C LEU A 12 5.83 -2.07 -10.28
N LYS A 13 7.07 -2.41 -10.66
CA LYS A 13 7.66 -1.92 -11.91
C LYS A 13 6.98 -2.55 -13.12
N LEU A 14 6.75 -1.72 -14.14
CA LEU A 14 6.42 -2.18 -15.48
C LEU A 14 7.68 -2.76 -16.14
N PRO A 15 7.55 -3.67 -17.13
CA PRO A 15 8.71 -4.26 -17.81
C PRO A 15 9.71 -3.22 -18.31
N LYS A 16 9.22 -2.13 -18.92
CA LYS A 16 10.04 -1.00 -19.38
C LYS A 16 10.80 -0.29 -18.25
N GLU A 17 10.19 -0.15 -17.06
CA GLU A 17 10.81 0.50 -15.89
C GLU A 17 11.87 -0.39 -15.21
N ALA A 18 11.74 -1.71 -15.41
CA ALA A 18 12.68 -2.70 -14.90
C ALA A 18 13.78 -3.07 -15.92
N CYS A 19 13.70 -2.55 -17.15
CA CYS A 19 14.53 -2.97 -18.28
C CYS A 19 14.45 -4.49 -18.52
N LEU A 20 13.24 -5.05 -18.43
CA LEU A 20 12.94 -6.47 -18.63
C LEU A 20 11.98 -6.65 -19.80
N THR A 21 12.08 -7.80 -20.47
CA THR A 21 11.02 -8.31 -21.34
C THR A 21 9.75 -8.62 -20.53
N PRO A 22 8.58 -8.74 -21.19
CA PRO A 22 7.36 -9.18 -20.50
C PRO A 22 7.53 -10.53 -19.77
N GLU A 23 8.27 -11.47 -20.34
CA GLU A 23 8.48 -12.79 -19.74
C GLU A 23 9.43 -12.73 -18.55
N GLU A 24 10.56 -12.02 -18.66
CA GLU A 24 11.46 -11.81 -17.51
C GLU A 24 10.75 -11.07 -16.37
N ASN A 25 9.89 -10.09 -16.69
CA ASN A 25 9.11 -9.40 -15.69
C ASN A 25 8.08 -10.33 -15.02
N ARG A 26 7.49 -11.27 -15.77
CA ARG A 26 6.59 -12.28 -15.23
C ARG A 26 7.34 -13.25 -14.30
N LEU A 27 8.52 -13.72 -14.69
CA LEU A 27 9.39 -14.54 -13.84
C LEU A 27 9.77 -13.79 -12.55
N LYS A 28 10.11 -12.51 -12.65
CA LYS A 28 10.42 -11.68 -11.48
C LYS A 28 9.28 -11.61 -10.47
N VAL A 29 8.03 -11.59 -10.94
CA VAL A 29 6.85 -11.63 -10.09
C VAL A 29 6.66 -13.00 -9.44
N ILE A 30 6.88 -14.09 -10.19
CA ILE A 30 6.84 -15.46 -9.64
C ILE A 30 7.87 -15.62 -8.52
N ASP A 31 9.09 -15.13 -8.74
CA ASP A 31 10.17 -15.16 -7.74
C ASP A 31 9.76 -14.40 -6.47
N LEU A 32 9.22 -13.18 -6.62
CA LEU A 32 8.78 -12.37 -5.49
C LEU A 32 7.68 -13.06 -4.65
N VAL A 33 6.69 -13.67 -5.33
CA VAL A 33 5.60 -14.39 -4.66
C VAL A 33 6.15 -15.63 -3.93
N THR A 34 7.03 -16.37 -4.59
CA THR A 34 7.68 -17.56 -4.00
C THR A 34 8.56 -17.19 -2.81
N GLU A 35 9.30 -16.11 -2.90
CA GLU A 35 10.10 -15.54 -1.81
C GLU A 35 9.22 -15.19 -0.61
N ALA A 36 8.09 -14.50 -0.83
CA ALA A 36 7.16 -14.14 0.23
C ALA A 36 6.57 -15.37 0.94
N ILE A 37 6.20 -16.40 0.17
CA ILE A 37 5.72 -17.70 0.67
C ILE A 37 6.79 -18.40 1.53
N ASN A 38 8.01 -18.53 1.00
CA ASN A 38 9.09 -19.26 1.66
C ASN A 38 9.54 -18.60 2.96
N ASN A 39 9.49 -17.27 3.02
CA ASN A 39 9.91 -16.49 4.18
C ASN A 39 8.76 -16.13 5.14
N ASN A 40 7.52 -16.56 4.84
CA ASN A 40 6.31 -16.25 5.60
C ASN A 40 6.12 -14.73 5.82
N PHE A 41 6.39 -13.93 4.79
CA PHE A 41 6.07 -12.50 4.81
C PHE A 41 4.56 -12.28 4.91
N LEU A 42 4.16 -11.16 5.51
CA LEU A 42 2.76 -10.81 5.70
C LEU A 42 2.01 -10.74 4.35
N ALA A 43 2.60 -10.04 3.38
CA ALA A 43 1.96 -9.79 2.11
C ALA A 43 2.97 -9.72 0.95
N VAL A 44 2.42 -9.85 -0.26
CA VAL A 44 3.10 -9.51 -1.51
C VAL A 44 2.28 -8.46 -2.26
N MET A 45 2.93 -7.43 -2.78
CA MET A 45 2.28 -6.29 -3.44
C MET A 45 2.74 -6.18 -4.89
N ILE A 46 1.82 -6.46 -5.83
CA ILE A 46 2.10 -6.54 -7.27
C ILE A 46 1.02 -5.82 -8.10
N ARG A 47 1.30 -5.59 -9.39
CA ARG A 47 0.30 -5.00 -10.30
C ARG A 47 -0.81 -6.01 -10.66
N SER A 48 -1.99 -5.46 -10.95
CA SER A 48 -3.24 -6.21 -11.16
C SER A 48 -3.13 -7.30 -12.24
N ASN A 49 -2.38 -7.04 -13.31
CA ASN A 49 -2.20 -7.97 -14.42
C ASN A 49 -1.49 -9.29 -14.03
N HIS A 50 -0.92 -9.38 -12.83
CA HIS A 50 -0.26 -10.58 -12.30
C HIS A 50 -1.05 -11.28 -11.19
N LEU A 51 -2.20 -10.73 -10.76
CA LEU A 51 -2.96 -11.22 -9.61
C LEU A 51 -3.41 -12.68 -9.78
N THR A 52 -4.07 -13.01 -10.89
CA THR A 52 -4.57 -14.37 -11.14
C THR A 52 -3.44 -15.41 -11.12
N LEU A 53 -2.25 -15.05 -11.61
CA LEU A 53 -1.07 -15.92 -11.55
C LEU A 53 -0.57 -16.08 -10.12
N ALA A 54 -0.38 -14.98 -9.40
CA ALA A 54 0.11 -15.00 -8.03
C ALA A 54 -0.85 -15.73 -7.08
N LYS A 55 -2.16 -15.52 -7.24
CA LYS A 55 -3.19 -16.19 -6.44
C LYS A 55 -3.12 -17.70 -6.59
N LYS A 56 -2.97 -18.20 -7.82
CA LYS A 56 -2.74 -19.63 -8.06
C LYS A 56 -1.51 -20.13 -7.29
N ILE A 57 -0.37 -19.45 -7.39
CA ILE A 57 0.87 -19.88 -6.70
C ILE A 57 0.67 -19.93 -5.18
N ILE A 58 0.05 -18.90 -4.60
CA ILE A 58 -0.23 -18.81 -3.16
C ILE A 58 -1.16 -19.96 -2.72
N ASP A 59 -2.27 -20.18 -3.43
CA ASP A 59 -3.25 -21.22 -3.06
C ASP A 59 -2.64 -22.63 -3.15
N HIS A 60 -1.77 -22.90 -4.14
CA HIS A 60 -1.06 -24.18 -4.25
C HIS A 60 -0.06 -24.40 -3.10
N SER A 61 0.54 -23.34 -2.58
CA SER A 61 1.50 -23.42 -1.46
C SER A 61 0.86 -23.76 -0.12
N LYS A 62 -0.47 -23.57 0.02
CA LYS A 62 -1.23 -23.69 1.27
C LYS A 62 -0.70 -22.80 2.41
N LYS A 63 0.00 -21.71 2.07
CA LYS A 63 0.48 -20.69 3.00
C LYS A 63 -0.44 -19.47 2.97
N ASN A 64 -0.51 -18.76 4.09
CA ASN A 64 -1.29 -17.53 4.23
C ASN A 64 -0.39 -16.33 3.96
N VAL A 65 -0.23 -15.96 2.68
CA VAL A 65 0.39 -14.70 2.25
C VAL A 65 -0.69 -13.85 1.62
N ILE A 66 -0.84 -12.61 2.11
CA ILE A 66 -1.82 -11.66 1.60
C ILE A 66 -1.40 -11.18 0.22
N LEU A 67 -2.28 -11.26 -0.78
CA LEU A 67 -2.04 -10.75 -2.12
C LEU A 67 -2.62 -9.33 -2.29
N GLY A 68 -1.77 -8.33 -2.30
CA GLY A 68 -2.16 -6.94 -2.50
C GLY A 68 -1.94 -6.42 -3.92
N THR A 69 -2.73 -5.43 -4.31
CA THR A 69 -2.46 -4.62 -5.52
C THR A 69 -2.64 -3.13 -5.29
N VAL A 70 -2.28 -2.34 -6.30
CA VAL A 70 -2.43 -0.88 -6.32
C VAL A 70 -3.55 -0.43 -7.25
N ILE A 71 -4.29 0.60 -6.84
CA ILE A 71 -5.37 1.22 -7.60
C ILE A 71 -5.11 2.73 -7.76
N ASN A 72 -5.56 3.32 -8.88
CA ASN A 72 -5.32 4.73 -9.21
C ASN A 72 -3.81 5.09 -9.25
N PHE A 73 -2.97 4.11 -9.60
CA PHE A 73 -1.53 4.15 -9.36
C PHE A 73 -0.71 4.41 -10.64
N PRO A 74 0.36 5.22 -10.58
CA PRO A 74 0.94 5.86 -9.38
C PRO A 74 0.42 7.28 -9.13
N LYS A 75 -0.39 7.84 -10.03
CA LYS A 75 -0.63 9.28 -10.06
C LYS A 75 -1.77 9.74 -9.17
N GLY A 76 -2.75 8.90 -8.85
CA GLY A 76 -3.89 9.31 -8.03
C GLY A 76 -4.92 10.18 -8.77
N ASN A 77 -4.92 10.24 -10.10
CA ASN A 77 -5.70 11.21 -10.87
C ASN A 77 -6.71 10.59 -11.85
N ASP A 78 -7.00 9.31 -11.73
CA ASP A 78 -7.97 8.63 -12.58
C ASP A 78 -9.41 9.08 -12.26
N PRO A 79 -10.33 9.06 -13.25
CA PRO A 79 -11.74 9.25 -12.99
C PRO A 79 -12.29 8.22 -12.00
N ILE A 80 -13.22 8.62 -11.12
CA ILE A 80 -13.79 7.74 -10.09
C ILE A 80 -14.37 6.44 -10.65
N LYS A 81 -15.00 6.51 -11.83
CA LYS A 81 -15.50 5.35 -12.58
C LYS A 81 -14.41 4.29 -12.80
N ASN A 82 -13.20 4.72 -13.16
CA ASN A 82 -12.09 3.81 -13.42
C ASN A 82 -11.55 3.25 -12.10
N VAL A 83 -11.41 4.09 -11.07
CA VAL A 83 -10.99 3.66 -9.73
C VAL A 83 -11.91 2.55 -9.18
N VAL A 84 -13.22 2.72 -9.29
CA VAL A 84 -14.21 1.71 -8.87
C VAL A 84 -14.12 0.44 -9.70
N LYS A 85 -14.06 0.58 -11.04
CA LYS A 85 -13.94 -0.55 -11.95
C LYS A 85 -12.69 -1.38 -11.66
N ASP A 86 -11.54 -0.74 -11.59
CA ASP A 86 -10.24 -1.41 -11.43
C ASP A 86 -10.13 -2.09 -10.06
N ALA A 87 -10.72 -1.51 -9.02
CA ALA A 87 -10.78 -2.12 -7.69
C ALA A 87 -11.63 -3.40 -7.67
N LEU A 88 -12.82 -3.37 -8.28
CA LEU A 88 -13.69 -4.55 -8.38
C LEU A 88 -13.06 -5.64 -9.24
N GLU A 89 -12.39 -5.25 -10.33
CA GLU A 89 -11.65 -6.16 -11.19
C GLU A 89 -10.48 -6.82 -10.42
N ALA A 90 -9.68 -6.05 -9.70
CA ALA A 90 -8.61 -6.57 -8.86
C ALA A 90 -9.10 -7.59 -7.81
N ILE A 91 -10.21 -7.30 -7.13
CA ILE A 91 -10.83 -8.23 -6.18
C ILE A 91 -11.27 -9.52 -6.90
N SER A 92 -11.88 -9.42 -8.09
CA SER A 92 -12.27 -10.60 -8.86
C SER A 92 -11.08 -11.45 -9.33
N MET A 93 -9.90 -10.84 -9.48
CA MET A 93 -8.64 -11.51 -9.80
C MET A 93 -7.93 -12.10 -8.57
N GLY A 94 -8.50 -11.94 -7.38
CA GLY A 94 -8.01 -12.55 -6.14
C GLY A 94 -7.15 -11.64 -5.27
N ALA A 95 -7.21 -10.32 -5.43
CA ALA A 95 -6.59 -9.41 -4.47
C ALA A 95 -7.29 -9.50 -3.11
N ASP A 96 -6.49 -9.72 -2.07
CA ASP A 96 -6.90 -9.74 -0.66
C ASP A 96 -6.90 -8.34 -0.05
N GLU A 97 -6.19 -7.37 -0.67
CA GLU A 97 -6.07 -5.97 -0.22
C GLU A 97 -5.79 -4.98 -1.36
N LEU A 98 -6.20 -3.72 -1.15
CA LEU A 98 -6.07 -2.66 -2.16
C LEU A 98 -5.33 -1.43 -1.61
N ASP A 99 -4.25 -1.04 -2.28
CA ASP A 99 -3.48 0.19 -2.01
C ASP A 99 -3.84 1.28 -3.05
N TYR A 100 -4.72 2.20 -2.69
CA TYR A 100 -5.14 3.30 -3.55
C TYR A 100 -4.17 4.48 -3.45
N VAL A 101 -3.86 5.12 -4.56
CA VAL A 101 -3.27 6.47 -4.52
C VAL A 101 -4.39 7.49 -4.34
N ALA A 102 -4.33 8.25 -3.24
CA ALA A 102 -5.26 9.35 -3.01
C ALA A 102 -4.99 10.48 -4.02
N ASP A 103 -6.01 11.23 -4.41
CA ASP A 103 -5.83 12.42 -5.26
C ASP A 103 -5.25 13.59 -4.44
N TYR A 104 -3.99 13.44 -4.04
CA TYR A 104 -3.26 14.41 -3.22
C TYR A 104 -3.11 15.77 -3.92
N ARG A 105 -3.27 15.83 -5.26
CA ARG A 105 -3.29 17.10 -6.00
C ARG A 105 -4.60 17.84 -5.77
N SER A 106 -5.74 17.17 -5.91
CA SER A 106 -7.03 17.76 -5.56
C SER A 106 -7.09 18.22 -4.10
N TYR A 107 -6.45 17.48 -3.18
CA TYR A 107 -6.31 17.92 -1.79
C TYR A 107 -5.51 19.23 -1.68
N LYS A 108 -4.36 19.35 -2.36
CA LYS A 108 -3.54 20.59 -2.38
C LYS A 108 -4.30 21.77 -2.98
N ASP A 109 -5.09 21.52 -4.02
CA ASP A 109 -5.91 22.52 -4.70
C ASP A 109 -7.20 22.84 -3.93
N LYS A 110 -7.41 22.23 -2.75
CA LYS A 110 -8.61 22.35 -1.92
C LYS A 110 -9.91 21.93 -2.63
N ASN A 111 -9.79 21.13 -3.70
CA ASN A 111 -10.93 20.49 -4.35
C ASN A 111 -11.34 19.26 -3.54
N PHE A 112 -11.93 19.52 -2.37
CA PHE A 112 -12.25 18.49 -1.41
C PHE A 112 -13.41 17.60 -1.85
N ASP A 113 -14.35 18.09 -2.66
CA ASP A 113 -15.45 17.25 -3.17
C ASP A 113 -14.90 16.12 -4.04
N LYS A 114 -13.95 16.44 -4.93
CA LYS A 114 -13.28 15.44 -5.77
C LYS A 114 -12.39 14.50 -4.95
N PHE A 115 -11.71 15.02 -3.93
CA PHE A 115 -10.90 14.19 -3.04
C PHE A 115 -11.76 13.21 -2.24
N ASP A 116 -12.79 13.71 -1.57
CA ASP A 116 -13.65 12.96 -0.65
C ASP A 116 -14.38 11.84 -1.35
N ILE A 117 -14.96 12.10 -2.54
CA ILE A 117 -15.72 11.08 -3.26
C ILE A 117 -14.85 9.88 -3.60
N VAL A 118 -13.57 10.09 -3.93
CA VAL A 118 -12.62 8.99 -4.19
C VAL A 118 -12.33 8.21 -2.91
N ILE A 119 -12.10 8.90 -1.78
CA ILE A 119 -11.85 8.26 -0.49
C ILE A 119 -13.06 7.43 -0.05
N ILE A 120 -14.26 7.99 -0.14
CA ILE A 120 -15.51 7.36 0.27
C ILE A 120 -15.78 6.13 -0.60
N GLU A 121 -15.79 6.27 -1.92
CA GLU A 121 -16.12 5.16 -2.82
C GLU A 121 -15.07 4.04 -2.80
N GLY A 122 -13.77 4.39 -2.77
CA GLY A 122 -12.71 3.38 -2.64
C GLY A 122 -12.79 2.62 -1.31
N THR A 123 -13.07 3.31 -0.21
CA THR A 123 -13.23 2.67 1.11
C THR A 123 -14.53 1.86 1.19
N ARG A 124 -15.61 2.32 0.56
CA ARG A 124 -16.89 1.60 0.47
C ARG A 124 -16.73 0.23 -0.17
N ILE A 125 -15.93 0.11 -1.23
CA ILE A 125 -15.63 -1.18 -1.86
C ILE A 125 -14.95 -2.13 -0.86
N GLY A 126 -13.92 -1.65 -0.15
CA GLY A 126 -13.25 -2.43 0.88
C GLY A 126 -14.19 -2.87 2.00
N TYR A 127 -15.05 -1.96 2.45
CA TYR A 127 -16.06 -2.23 3.48
C TYR A 127 -17.06 -3.30 3.04
N GLU A 128 -17.67 -3.15 1.86
CA GLU A 128 -18.68 -4.09 1.34
C GLU A 128 -18.09 -5.47 1.03
N LYS A 129 -16.80 -5.55 0.70
CA LYS A 129 -16.09 -6.80 0.40
C LYS A 129 -15.29 -7.35 1.58
N ASN A 130 -15.27 -6.65 2.72
CA ASN A 130 -14.44 -6.95 3.88
C ASN A 130 -12.95 -7.14 3.55
N ILE A 131 -12.41 -6.27 2.69
CA ILE A 131 -11.04 -6.29 2.17
C ILE A 131 -10.30 -5.03 2.62
N PRO A 132 -9.14 -5.13 3.29
CA PRO A 132 -8.38 -3.96 3.75
C PRO A 132 -8.02 -2.97 2.63
N VAL A 133 -8.11 -1.68 2.97
CA VAL A 133 -7.86 -0.55 2.06
C VAL A 133 -6.73 0.30 2.60
N LYS A 134 -5.79 0.70 1.75
CA LYS A 134 -4.69 1.58 2.13
C LYS A 134 -4.65 2.81 1.23
N TRP A 135 -4.68 3.99 1.82
CA TRP A 135 -4.62 5.26 1.10
C TRP A 135 -3.19 5.79 1.07
N ILE A 136 -2.53 5.71 -0.08
CA ILE A 136 -1.23 6.32 -0.34
C ILE A 136 -1.41 7.83 -0.47
N ILE A 137 -0.86 8.59 0.47
CA ILE A 137 -0.95 10.07 0.49
C ILE A 137 0.20 10.75 -0.24
N GLU A 138 1.23 9.99 -0.62
CA GLU A 138 2.45 10.47 -1.28
C GLU A 138 3.16 11.58 -0.48
N THR A 139 3.68 11.22 0.70
CA THR A 139 4.34 12.17 1.61
C THR A 139 5.42 13.06 0.96
N PRO A 140 6.23 12.61 -0.02
CA PRO A 140 7.25 13.47 -0.65
C PRO A 140 6.66 14.62 -1.48
N ALA A 141 5.36 14.58 -1.80
CA ALA A 141 4.67 15.61 -2.57
C ALA A 141 4.00 16.69 -1.69
N LEU A 142 4.06 16.54 -0.36
CA LEU A 142 3.29 17.27 0.63
C LEU A 142 4.19 17.93 1.67
N SER A 143 3.79 19.10 2.17
CA SER A 143 4.35 19.67 3.41
C SER A 143 3.81 18.97 4.65
N ASP A 144 4.44 19.15 5.80
CA ASP A 144 3.99 18.56 7.08
C ASP A 144 2.52 18.90 7.39
N ASN A 145 2.13 20.17 7.22
CA ASN A 145 0.74 20.59 7.41
C ASN A 145 -0.22 19.86 6.44
N GLN A 146 0.22 19.60 5.22
CA GLN A 146 -0.57 18.85 4.24
C GLN A 146 -0.62 17.36 4.57
N ILE A 147 0.48 16.77 5.09
CA ILE A 147 0.53 15.36 5.55
C ILE A 147 -0.44 15.16 6.72
N ALA A 148 -0.39 16.04 7.72
CA ALA A 148 -1.31 15.99 8.86
C ALA A 148 -2.76 16.18 8.41
N GLY A 149 -3.01 17.20 7.58
CA GLY A 149 -4.34 17.54 7.11
C GLY A 149 -4.99 16.46 6.23
N ILE A 150 -4.26 15.88 5.28
CA ILE A 150 -4.80 14.83 4.40
C ILE A 150 -5.09 13.55 5.19
N SER A 151 -4.20 13.20 6.12
CA SER A 151 -4.36 12.04 7.00
C SER A 151 -5.58 12.20 7.91
N SER A 152 -5.71 13.37 8.54
CA SER A 152 -6.86 13.70 9.40
C SER A 152 -8.17 13.69 8.62
N ARG A 153 -8.18 14.24 7.39
CA ARG A 153 -9.36 14.25 6.53
C ARG A 153 -9.80 12.83 6.15
N ILE A 154 -8.88 11.97 5.70
CA ILE A 154 -9.17 10.57 5.39
C ILE A 154 -9.70 9.87 6.65
N SER A 155 -9.03 10.05 7.80
CA SER A 155 -9.45 9.48 9.08
C SER A 155 -10.87 9.90 9.44
N TYR A 156 -11.21 11.18 9.29
CA TYR A 156 -12.55 11.70 9.56
C TYR A 156 -13.61 11.05 8.65
N LEU A 157 -13.39 11.02 7.34
CA LEU A 157 -14.32 10.40 6.39
C LEU A 157 -14.55 8.92 6.72
N VAL A 158 -13.47 8.19 6.99
CA VAL A 158 -13.57 6.76 7.29
C VAL A 158 -14.33 6.50 8.59
N ASN A 159 -14.03 7.25 9.65
CA ASN A 159 -14.73 7.13 10.93
C ASN A 159 -16.21 7.53 10.83
N LYS A 160 -16.55 8.47 9.95
CA LYS A 160 -17.93 8.94 9.77
C LYS A 160 -18.80 7.92 9.04
N TYR A 161 -18.26 7.25 8.02
CA TYR A 161 -19.06 6.44 7.09
C TYR A 161 -18.87 4.92 7.21
N PHE A 162 -17.76 4.44 7.79
CA PHE A 162 -17.37 3.02 7.72
C PHE A 162 -16.99 2.43 9.08
N GLN A 163 -17.75 2.71 10.13
CA GLN A 163 -17.62 1.96 11.39
C GLN A 163 -18.32 0.59 11.27
N PRO A 164 -17.75 -0.50 11.79
CA PRO A 164 -16.50 -0.63 12.56
C PRO A 164 -15.23 -0.89 11.72
N PHE A 165 -15.32 -0.77 10.40
CA PHE A 165 -14.27 -1.12 9.43
C PHE A 165 -13.03 -0.22 9.45
N VAL A 166 -13.06 0.86 10.23
CA VAL A 166 -11.94 1.81 10.41
C VAL A 166 -10.57 1.14 10.65
N ARG A 167 -10.53 0.01 11.38
CA ARG A 167 -9.29 -0.73 11.69
C ARG A 167 -8.70 -1.50 10.50
N ASN A 168 -9.48 -1.67 9.43
CA ASN A 168 -9.05 -2.28 8.18
C ASN A 168 -8.61 -1.23 7.15
N VAL A 169 -8.58 0.04 7.53
CA VAL A 169 -8.13 1.15 6.67
C VAL A 169 -6.79 1.69 7.14
N TYR A 170 -5.88 1.89 6.20
CA TYR A 170 -4.52 2.33 6.45
C TYR A 170 -4.23 3.66 5.76
N ILE A 171 -3.39 4.49 6.38
CA ILE A 171 -2.63 5.52 5.65
C ILE A 171 -1.31 4.90 5.21
N LYS A 172 -0.97 5.04 3.92
CA LYS A 172 0.29 4.60 3.34
C LYS A 172 1.14 5.82 2.95
N THR A 173 2.44 5.80 3.27
CA THR A 173 3.30 6.99 3.08
C THR A 173 3.56 7.30 1.60
N CYS A 174 4.19 6.39 0.86
CA CYS A 174 4.71 6.69 -0.48
C CYS A 174 4.35 5.61 -1.51
N THR A 175 4.27 6.01 -2.79
CA THR A 175 4.18 5.06 -3.92
C THR A 175 5.52 4.39 -4.21
N GLY A 176 6.63 5.10 -3.93
CA GLY A 176 7.97 4.75 -4.42
C GLY A 176 8.29 5.28 -5.84
N TYR A 177 7.40 6.10 -6.42
CA TYR A 177 7.49 6.58 -7.81
C TYR A 177 7.66 8.09 -7.94
N TYR A 178 7.25 8.89 -6.96
CA TYR A 178 7.30 10.36 -7.05
C TYR A 178 8.74 10.92 -7.11
N GLY A 179 9.72 10.18 -6.59
CA GLY A 179 11.06 10.70 -6.31
C GLY A 179 11.10 11.48 -4.98
N GLY A 180 12.28 11.97 -4.61
CA GLY A 180 12.49 12.61 -3.30
C GLY A 180 12.81 11.60 -2.19
N PHE A 181 12.25 11.81 -1.00
CA PHE A 181 12.55 10.97 0.17
C PHE A 181 11.59 9.78 0.32
N GLY A 182 12.05 8.70 0.96
CA GLY A 182 11.23 7.54 1.32
C GLY A 182 10.41 7.74 2.60
N ALA A 183 9.90 6.66 3.19
CA ALA A 183 9.26 6.77 4.51
C ALA A 183 10.28 7.27 5.55
N LYS A 184 9.90 8.31 6.31
CA LYS A 184 10.69 8.84 7.43
C LYS A 184 9.93 8.65 8.74
N GLU A 185 10.68 8.34 9.80
CA GLU A 185 10.15 8.20 11.18
C GLU A 185 9.28 9.38 11.59
N TYR A 186 9.77 10.61 11.36
CA TYR A 186 9.05 11.84 11.65
C TYR A 186 7.67 11.91 10.97
N HIS A 187 7.57 11.57 9.68
CA HIS A 187 6.29 11.58 8.97
C HIS A 187 5.34 10.49 9.46
N VAL A 188 5.85 9.32 9.88
CA VAL A 188 5.01 8.28 10.48
C VAL A 188 4.43 8.76 11.81
N LYS A 189 5.22 9.39 12.68
CA LYS A 189 4.73 9.99 13.94
C LYS A 189 3.69 11.06 13.69
N LEU A 190 3.92 11.92 12.69
CA LEU A 190 2.98 12.97 12.29
C LEU A 190 1.65 12.41 11.78
N ILE A 191 1.69 11.36 10.95
CA ILE A 191 0.48 10.66 10.51
C ILE A 191 -0.23 10.05 11.73
N LYS A 192 0.51 9.38 12.62
CA LYS A 192 -0.06 8.70 13.79
C LYS A 192 -0.79 9.66 14.73
N SER A 193 -0.26 10.86 14.95
CA SER A 193 -0.92 11.88 15.76
C SER A 193 -2.12 12.55 15.06
N SER A 194 -2.24 12.39 13.75
CA SER A 194 -3.30 13.03 12.93
C SER A 194 -4.50 12.13 12.65
N ILE A 195 -4.42 10.82 12.94
CA ILE A 195 -5.46 9.82 12.64
C ILE A 195 -6.05 9.21 13.91
N SER A 196 -7.26 8.67 13.80
CA SER A 196 -7.94 7.93 14.87
C SER A 196 -8.48 6.60 14.35
N GLY A 197 -8.04 5.50 14.95
CA GLY A 197 -8.49 4.13 14.64
C GLY A 197 -7.92 3.50 13.36
N LEU A 198 -7.39 4.30 12.43
CA LEU A 198 -6.70 3.81 11.23
C LEU A 198 -5.29 3.33 11.56
N GLU A 199 -4.79 2.43 10.73
CA GLU A 199 -3.43 1.89 10.80
C GLU A 199 -2.48 2.59 9.82
N ILE A 200 -1.17 2.33 9.93
CA ILE A 200 -0.16 2.95 9.06
C ILE A 200 0.66 1.89 8.35
N LYS A 201 0.87 2.08 7.04
CA LYS A 201 1.87 1.37 6.24
C LYS A 201 2.97 2.32 5.79
N ALA A 202 4.19 2.10 6.25
CA ALA A 202 5.34 2.84 5.76
C ALA A 202 5.90 2.17 4.50
N SER A 203 6.20 2.95 3.46
CA SER A 203 6.78 2.43 2.22
C SER A 203 7.67 3.45 1.51
N GLY A 204 8.64 2.94 0.74
CA GLY A 204 9.59 3.70 -0.06
C GLY A 204 10.94 3.91 0.64
N GLY A 205 12.04 3.49 0.02
CA GLY A 205 13.40 3.72 0.52
C GLY A 205 13.74 3.04 1.84
N ILE A 206 13.04 1.95 2.18
CA ILE A 206 13.29 1.16 3.40
C ILE A 206 14.14 -0.04 2.98
N GLU A 207 15.39 -0.05 3.38
CA GLU A 207 16.43 -0.94 2.85
C GLU A 207 17.09 -1.81 3.91
N ASN A 208 16.98 -1.47 5.19
CA ASN A 208 17.58 -2.23 6.30
C ASN A 208 16.66 -2.42 7.52
N ILE A 209 17.04 -3.35 8.40
CA ILE A 209 16.27 -3.73 9.59
C ILE A 209 16.12 -2.59 10.61
N GLU A 210 17.10 -1.71 10.74
CA GLU A 210 17.04 -0.60 11.69
C GLU A 210 16.00 0.44 11.25
N GLN A 211 15.94 0.76 9.94
CA GLN A 211 14.87 1.59 9.39
C GLN A 211 13.50 0.98 9.65
N CYS A 212 13.34 -0.33 9.48
CA CYS A 212 12.09 -1.02 9.78
C CYS A 212 11.68 -0.86 11.26
N LYS A 213 12.61 -1.10 12.20
CA LYS A 213 12.36 -0.93 13.64
C LYS A 213 11.93 0.49 13.96
N CYS A 214 12.69 1.50 13.50
CA CYS A 214 12.36 2.90 13.75
C CYS A 214 10.96 3.27 13.24
N LEU A 215 10.56 2.77 12.06
CA LEU A 215 9.23 3.05 11.51
C LEU A 215 8.11 2.33 12.28
N ILE A 216 8.35 1.11 12.75
CA ILE A 216 7.41 0.36 13.59
C ILE A 216 7.22 1.07 14.94
N ASP A 217 8.31 1.46 15.59
CA ASP A 217 8.29 2.18 16.86
C ASP A 217 7.62 3.55 16.72
N ALA A 218 7.70 4.18 15.54
CA ALA A 218 6.96 5.40 15.21
C ALA A 218 5.45 5.20 15.01
N GLY A 219 4.98 3.95 14.90
CA GLY A 219 3.56 3.59 14.78
C GLY A 219 3.17 2.94 13.45
N ALA A 220 4.13 2.56 12.59
CA ALA A 220 3.83 1.76 11.40
C ALA A 220 3.48 0.32 11.79
N SER A 221 2.34 -0.16 11.30
CA SER A 221 1.89 -1.54 11.47
C SER A 221 2.31 -2.44 10.31
N ARG A 222 2.74 -1.85 9.19
CA ARG A 222 3.20 -2.54 7.98
C ARG A 222 4.33 -1.81 7.29
N ILE A 223 5.21 -2.57 6.64
CA ILE A 223 6.41 -2.09 5.95
C ILE A 223 6.39 -2.61 4.50
N GLY A 224 6.15 -1.73 3.54
CA GLY A 224 6.26 -2.05 2.11
C GLY A 224 7.66 -1.77 1.58
N THR A 225 8.36 -2.81 1.12
CA THR A 225 9.72 -2.70 0.57
C THR A 225 9.97 -3.68 -0.57
N SER A 226 10.84 -3.30 -1.52
CA SER A 226 11.39 -4.20 -2.54
C SER A 226 12.62 -4.99 -2.07
N LYS A 227 13.00 -4.80 -0.80
CA LYS A 227 14.19 -5.39 -0.16
C LYS A 227 13.84 -6.33 0.99
N ALA A 228 12.60 -6.82 1.05
CA ALA A 228 12.09 -7.62 2.17
C ALA A 228 13.01 -8.81 2.52
N PHE A 229 13.46 -9.57 1.52
CA PHE A 229 14.40 -10.68 1.72
C PHE A 229 15.77 -10.25 2.23
N GLN A 230 16.35 -9.18 1.67
CA GLN A 230 17.62 -8.65 2.15
C GLN A 230 17.50 -8.26 3.63
N ILE A 231 16.47 -7.49 3.98
CA ILE A 231 16.21 -7.01 5.35
C ILE A 231 16.03 -8.17 6.34
N LEU A 232 15.32 -9.23 5.94
CA LEU A 232 15.13 -10.40 6.80
C LEU A 232 16.45 -11.13 7.10
N ASN A 233 17.40 -11.11 6.16
CA ASN A 233 18.66 -11.86 6.24
C ASN A 233 19.87 -11.00 6.67
N GLU A 234 19.69 -9.71 6.97
CA GLU A 234 20.80 -8.79 7.32
C GLU A 234 21.60 -9.17 8.57
N ASN A 235 21.11 -10.08 9.41
CA ASN A 235 21.79 -10.55 10.62
C ASN A 235 21.80 -12.09 10.74
N GLN A 236 21.67 -12.81 9.62
CA GLN A 236 21.83 -14.26 9.58
C GLN A 236 23.28 -14.65 9.26
#